data_AF-A0A8T6N696-F1
#
_entry.id   AF-A0A8T6N696-F1
#
_cell.length_a   1.000
_cell.length_b   1.000
_cell.length_c   1.000
_cell.angle_alpha   90.00
_cell.angle_beta   90.00
_cell.angle_gamma   90.00
#
_symmetry.space_group_name_H-M   'P 1'
#
loop_
_entity.id
_entity.type
_entity.pdbx_description
1 polymer ?
#
loop_
_entity_poly.entity_id
_entity_poly.type
_entity_poly.pdbx_seq_one_letter_code
_entity_poly.pdbx_strand_id
1 'polypeptide(L)'
;MDEEFEEIELLGDEYHHALLGAVYEQDGTPVPCYSSGMIVDKLMAEGLTEEQAVDYINMETEGAKILWIHPLELQPEFSPDNKPHLRLVH
;
A
#
# COMPACT_ATOMS: atom_id res chain seq x y z
N MET A 1 -8.76 -32.97 -5.58
CA MET A 1 -8.12 -32.01 -6.48
C MET A 1 -7.40 -31.11 -5.51
N ASP A 2 -6.10 -31.33 -5.34
CA ASP A 2 -5.32 -30.57 -4.37
C ASP A 2 -5.25 -29.15 -4.92
N GLU A 3 -5.90 -28.20 -4.24
CA GLU A 3 -5.81 -26.78 -4.57
C GLU A 3 -4.36 -26.37 -4.32
N GLU A 4 -3.61 -26.19 -5.40
CA GLU A 4 -2.26 -25.64 -5.38
C GLU A 4 -2.40 -24.16 -5.02
N PHE A 5 -2.24 -23.84 -3.73
CA PHE A 5 -2.21 -22.46 -3.26
C PHE A 5 -0.85 -21.86 -3.64
N GLU A 6 -0.86 -20.79 -4.44
CA GLU A 6 0.34 -19.96 -4.62
C GLU A 6 0.60 -19.19 -3.32
N GLU A 7 1.74 -19.48 -2.69
CA GLU A 7 2.24 -18.69 -1.56
C GLU A 7 2.83 -17.39 -2.10
N ILE A 8 2.35 -16.25 -1.58
CA ILE A 8 2.94 -14.95 -1.87
C ILE A 8 4.02 -14.61 -0.85
N GLU A 9 5.13 -14.04 -1.31
CA GLU A 9 6.13 -13.48 -0.42
C GLU A 9 5.67 -12.10 0.07
N LEU A 10 5.41 -12.02 1.37
CA LEU A 10 5.20 -10.75 2.06
C LEU A 10 6.54 -10.18 2.48
N LEU A 11 6.60 -8.85 2.61
CA LEU A 11 7.67 -8.21 3.36
C LEU A 11 7.68 -8.73 4.80
N GLY A 12 8.86 -8.76 5.42
CA GLY A 12 9.05 -9.27 6.79
C GLY A 12 8.10 -8.66 7.81
N ASP A 13 7.95 -9.34 8.95
CA ASP A 13 7.02 -9.00 10.03
C ASP A 13 7.12 -7.52 10.48
N GLU A 14 8.30 -6.91 10.34
CA GLU A 14 8.56 -5.50 10.63
C GLU A 14 7.71 -4.53 9.79
N TYR A 15 7.18 -4.96 8.65
CA TYR A 15 6.35 -4.17 7.73
C TYR A 15 4.86 -4.52 7.77
N HIS A 16 4.43 -5.48 8.61
CA HIS A 16 3.01 -5.85 8.74
C HIS A 16 2.09 -4.67 9.10
N HIS A 17 2.60 -3.71 9.87
CA HIS A 17 1.86 -2.50 10.22
C HIS A 17 1.42 -1.68 9.01
N ALA A 18 2.11 -1.81 7.87
CA ALA A 18 1.84 -1.09 6.63
C ALA A 18 1.12 -1.93 5.57
N LEU A 19 0.82 -3.21 5.84
CA LEU A 19 0.11 -4.08 4.91
C LEU A 19 -1.37 -3.67 4.82
N LEU A 20 -1.84 -3.37 3.62
CA LEU A 20 -3.20 -2.92 3.34
C LEU A 20 -4.10 -4.02 2.75
N GLY A 21 -3.49 -5.09 2.24
CA GLY A 21 -4.20 -6.19 1.58
C GLY A 21 -3.45 -6.66 0.33
N ALA A 22 -4.19 -7.20 -0.63
CA ALA A 22 -3.66 -7.60 -1.93
C ALA A 22 -4.63 -7.25 -3.06
N VAL A 23 -4.08 -6.95 -4.24
CA VAL A 23 -4.83 -6.90 -5.49
C VAL A 23 -4.55 -8.17 -6.28
N TYR A 24 -5.52 -8.62 -7.07
CA TYR A 24 -5.36 -9.82 -7.89
C TYR A 24 -5.12 -9.41 -9.34
N GLU A 25 -4.10 -9.98 -9.96
CA GLU A 25 -3.88 -9.86 -11.40
C GLU A 25 -4.91 -10.68 -12.19
N GLN A 26 -4.91 -10.52 -13.52
CA GLN A 26 -5.90 -11.18 -14.38
C GLN A 26 -5.81 -12.72 -14.35
N ASP A 27 -4.63 -13.25 -14.06
CA ASP A 27 -4.38 -14.67 -13.88
C ASP A 27 -4.72 -15.19 -12.47
N GLY A 28 -5.13 -14.30 -11.56
CA GLY A 28 -5.43 -14.62 -10.17
C GLY A 28 -4.23 -14.54 -9.23
N THR A 29 -3.04 -14.15 -9.70
CA THR A 29 -1.87 -13.95 -8.84
C THR A 29 -2.14 -12.82 -7.84
N PRO A 30 -2.02 -13.02 -6.52
CA PRO A 30 -2.15 -11.94 -5.56
C PRO A 30 -0.86 -11.10 -5.52
N VAL A 31 -1.02 -9.78 -5.47
CA VAL A 31 0.07 -8.82 -5.32
C VAL A 31 -0.17 -8.01 -4.05
N PRO A 32 0.69 -8.13 -3.03
CA PRO A 32 0.49 -7.44 -1.77
C PRO A 32 0.62 -5.92 -1.93
N CYS A 33 -0.19 -5.20 -1.16
CA CYS A 33 -0.26 -3.74 -1.18
C CYS A 33 0.20 -3.19 0.17
N TYR A 34 1.16 -2.27 0.16
CA TYR A 34 1.68 -1.62 1.36
C TYR A 34 1.50 -0.10 1.28
N SER A 35 1.23 0.53 2.43
CA SER A 35 1.28 1.99 2.53
C SER A 35 2.74 2.45 2.58
N SER A 36 3.19 3.15 1.55
CA SER A 36 4.54 3.72 1.55
C SER A 36 4.71 4.79 2.62
N GLY A 37 3.68 5.62 2.84
CA GLY A 37 3.68 6.65 3.88
C GLY A 37 3.90 6.08 5.28
N MET A 38 3.21 4.98 5.65
CA MET A 38 3.38 4.37 6.98
C MET A 38 4.81 3.83 7.20
N ILE A 39 5.42 3.25 6.17
CA ILE A 39 6.80 2.75 6.27
C ILE A 39 7.80 3.91 6.35
N VAL A 40 7.63 4.93 5.51
CA VAL A 40 8.47 6.13 5.54
C VAL A 40 8.39 6.83 6.90
N ASP A 41 7.18 7.01 7.45
CA ASP A 41 6.97 7.61 8.77
C ASP A 41 7.69 6.83 9.87
N LYS A 42 7.66 5.48 9.82
CA LYS A 42 8.37 4.62 10.76
C LYS A 42 9.89 4.79 10.63
N LEU A 43 10.43 4.72 9.42
CA LEU A 43 11.87 4.88 9.17
C LEU A 43 12.37 6.27 9.57
N MET A 44 11.56 7.30 9.36
CA MET A 44 11.86 8.65 9.82
C MET A 44 11.85 8.76 11.35
N ALA A 45 10.92 8.07 12.03
CA ALA A 45 10.91 7.98 13.48
C ALA A 45 12.15 7.25 14.04
N GLU A 46 12.76 6.36 13.24
CA GLU A 46 14.02 5.67 13.54
C GLU A 46 15.27 6.52 13.22
N GLY A 47 15.08 7.71 12.64
CA GLY A 47 16.13 8.71 12.44
C GLY A 47 16.63 8.88 11.01
N LEU A 48 16.00 8.23 10.03
CA LEU A 48 16.30 8.42 8.61
C LEU A 48 15.67 9.72 8.11
N THR A 49 16.27 10.33 7.08
CA THR A 49 15.57 11.33 6.28
C THR A 49 14.54 10.65 5.38
N GLU A 50 13.57 11.41 4.88
CA GLU A 50 12.58 10.90 3.91
C GLU A 50 13.26 10.28 2.68
N GLU A 51 14.27 10.96 2.11
CA GLU A 51 15.05 10.46 0.97
C GLU A 51 15.73 9.13 1.29
N GLN A 52 16.38 9.03 2.47
CA GLN A 52 17.01 7.79 2.91
C GLN A 52 16.01 6.67 3.13
N ALA A 53 14.81 6.98 3.65
CA ALA A 53 13.75 6.00 3.86
C ALA A 53 13.23 5.45 2.51
N VAL A 54 13.03 6.32 1.52
CA VAL A 54 12.62 5.91 0.16
C VAL A 54 13.70 5.06 -0.50
N ASP A 55 14.97 5.47 -0.43
CA ASP A 55 16.09 4.71 -0.98
C ASP A 55 16.21 3.33 -0.31
N TYR A 56 16.05 3.28 1.02
CA TYR A 56 16.05 2.04 1.77
C TYR A 56 14.94 1.08 1.33
N ILE A 57 13.70 1.58 1.21
CA ILE A 57 12.56 0.78 0.74
C ILE A 57 12.80 0.23 -0.67
N ASN A 58 13.31 1.06 -1.59
CA ASN A 58 13.58 0.65 -2.96
C ASN A 58 14.65 -0.45 -3.02
N MET A 59 15.68 -0.35 -2.18
CA MET A 59 16.75 -1.35 -2.11
C MET A 59 16.26 -2.67 -1.49
N GLU A 60 15.53 -2.61 -0.38
CA GLU A 60 15.01 -3.81 0.30
C GLU A 60 13.94 -4.55 -0.53
N THR A 61 13.25 -3.85 -1.42
CA THR A 61 12.17 -4.43 -2.24
C THR A 61 12.56 -4.63 -3.71
N GLU A 62 13.86 -4.55 -4.02
CA GLU A 62 14.35 -4.80 -5.37
C GLU A 62 13.98 -6.23 -5.83
N GLY A 63 13.24 -6.32 -6.94
CA GLY A 63 12.79 -7.60 -7.49
C GLY A 63 11.52 -8.17 -6.83
N ALA A 64 11.02 -7.57 -5.75
CA ALA A 64 9.76 -7.98 -5.13
C ALA A 64 8.56 -7.47 -5.94
N LYS A 65 7.56 -8.34 -6.14
CA LYS A 65 6.30 -7.96 -6.81
C LYS A 65 5.34 -7.36 -5.79
N ILE A 66 5.43 -6.05 -5.59
CA ILE A 66 4.68 -5.31 -4.55
C ILE A 66 4.02 -4.08 -5.17
N LEU A 67 2.85 -3.71 -4.65
CA LEU A 67 2.17 -2.46 -5.00
C LEU A 67 2.26 -1.44 -3.86
N TRP A 68 2.92 -0.32 -4.12
CA TRP A 68 3.06 0.78 -3.18
C TRP A 68 1.89 1.76 -3.28
N ILE A 69 1.17 1.94 -2.17
CA ILE A 69 0.07 2.91 -2.05
C ILE A 69 0.62 4.18 -1.40
N HIS A 70 0.76 5.22 -2.22
CA HIS A 70 1.17 6.54 -1.77
C HIS A 70 -0.06 7.38 -1.37
N PRO A 71 0.05 8.17 -0.28
CA PRO A 71 -0.99 9.14 0.05
C PRO A 71 -1.14 10.15 -1.09
N LEU A 72 -2.38 10.45 -1.46
CA LEU A 72 -2.69 11.47 -2.46
C LEU A 72 -2.78 12.83 -1.77
N GLU A 73 -1.95 13.78 -2.18
CA GLU A 73 -2.09 15.21 -1.83
C GLU A 73 -3.15 15.89 -2.72
N LEU A 74 -4.32 15.27 -2.88
CA LEU A 74 -5.43 15.88 -3.57
C LEU A 74 -6.40 16.41 -2.52
N GLN A 75 -6.58 17.73 -2.50
CA GLN A 75 -7.74 18.32 -1.83
C GLN A 75 -8.89 18.32 -2.84
N PRO A 76 -9.88 17.42 -2.72
CA PRO A 76 -11.04 17.45 -3.60
C PRO A 76 -11.79 18.77 -3.40
N GLU A 77 -11.81 19.60 -4.44
CA GLU A 77 -12.70 20.75 -4.48
C GLU A 77 -14.13 20.27 -4.72
N PHE A 78 -14.88 20.09 -3.64
CA PHE A 78 -16.31 19.81 -3.75
C PHE A 78 -17.05 21.08 -4.15
N SER A 79 -17.43 21.16 -5.42
CA SER A 79 -18.45 22.09 -5.87
C SER A 79 -19.82 21.51 -5.50
N PRO A 80 -20.71 22.25 -4.80
CA PRO A 80 -22.06 21.81 -4.55
C PRO A 80 -22.76 21.51 -5.88
N ASP A 81 -23.15 20.25 -6.07
CA ASP A 81 -23.95 19.81 -7.21
C ASP A 81 -25.33 19.39 -6.70
N ASN A 82 -26.40 19.76 -7.41
CA ASN A 82 -27.77 19.35 -7.11
C ASN A 82 -28.06 17.90 -7.50
N LYS A 83 -27.05 17.14 -7.98
CA LYS A 83 -27.18 15.72 -8.27
C LYS A 83 -27.41 14.89 -6.99
N PRO A 84 -28.22 13.82 -7.07
CA PRO A 84 -28.40 12.88 -5.98
C PRO A 84 -27.05 12.23 -5.65
N HIS A 85 -26.64 12.35 -4.40
CA HIS A 85 -25.43 11.75 -3.83
C HIS A 85 -25.83 10.69 -2.82
N LEU A 86 -25.04 9.61 -2.75
CA LEU A 86 -25.19 8.60 -1.71
C LEU A 86 -24.95 9.26 -0.35
N ARG A 87 -25.83 8.98 0.62
CA ARG A 87 -25.71 9.43 2.01
C ARG A 87 -25.65 8.20 2.90
N LEU A 88 -24.73 8.21 3.86
CA LEU A 88 -24.77 7.24 4.95
C LEU A 88 -26.02 7.52 5.79
N VAL A 89 -26.88 6.52 5.91
CA VAL A 89 -28.03 6.50 6.83
C VAL A 89 -27.60 5.75 8.09
N HIS A 90 -27.79 6.39 9.23
CA HIS A 90 -27.56 5.81 10.56
C HIS A 90 -28.80 5.06 11.05
#